data_AF-A0A349J840-F1
#
_entry.id   AF-A0A349J840-F1
#
_cell.length_a   1.000
_cell.length_b   1.000
_cell.length_c   1.000
_cell.angle_alpha   90.00
_cell.angle_beta   90.00
_cell.angle_gamma   90.00
#
_symmetry.space_group_name_H-M   'P 1'
#
loop_
_entity.id
_entity.type
_entity.pdbx_description
1 polymer ?
#
loop_
_entity_poly.entity_id
_entity_poly.type
_entity_poly.pdbx_seq_one_letter_code
_entity_poly.pdbx_strand_id
1 'polypeptide(L)' 'GMRAATGAIGAVQAVDGALAPEVLGGGAPRGICGSGLVDAVAAALELGWIVPSGRLA' A
#
# COMPACT_ATOMS: atom_id res chain seq x y z
N GLY A 1 -10.48 -3.92 0.11
CA GLY A 1 -9.85 -4.07 1.44
C GLY A 1 -10.20 -5.42 2.04
N MET A 2 -9.45 -5.85 3.06
CA MET A 2 -9.65 -7.09 3.82
C MET A 2 -9.17 -6.93 5.28
N ARG A 3 -9.39 -7.93 6.14
CA ARG A 3 -8.80 -7.97 7.49
C ARG A 3 -7.30 -8.31 7.42
N ALA A 4 -6.54 -7.92 8.43
CA ALA A 4 -5.14 -8.32 8.57
C ALA A 4 -5.06 -9.84 8.83
N ALA A 5 -4.70 -10.58 7.79
CA ALA A 5 -4.58 -12.03 7.76
C ALA A 5 -3.62 -12.43 6.63
N THR A 6 -3.22 -13.71 6.56
CA THR A 6 -2.34 -14.21 5.49
C THR A 6 -2.86 -13.84 4.10
N GLY A 7 -1.99 -13.22 3.31
CA GLY A 7 -2.29 -12.67 1.99
C GLY A 7 -2.73 -11.20 1.99
N ALA A 8 -2.83 -10.54 3.15
CA ALA A 8 -3.09 -9.10 3.19
C ALA A 8 -1.80 -8.31 2.96
N ILE A 9 -1.86 -7.28 2.12
CA ILE A 9 -0.83 -6.24 2.06
C ILE A 9 -0.92 -5.45 3.37
N GLY A 10 0.11 -5.58 4.19
CA GLY A 10 0.18 -5.04 5.55
C GLY A 10 0.98 -3.76 5.67
N ALA A 11 1.95 -3.57 4.77
CA ALA A 11 2.79 -2.39 4.67
C ALA A 11 3.10 -2.11 3.19
N VAL A 12 3.37 -0.85 2.85
CA VAL A 12 3.75 -0.40 1.51
C VAL A 12 4.80 0.70 1.61
N GLN A 13 5.85 0.62 0.81
CA GLN A 13 6.89 1.65 0.76
C GLN A 13 7.07 2.16 -0.67
N ALA A 14 7.54 3.40 -0.81
CA ALA A 14 8.05 3.90 -2.09
C ALA A 14 9.53 3.51 -2.21
N VAL A 15 9.86 2.69 -3.22
CA VAL A 15 11.22 2.23 -3.51
C VAL A 15 11.47 2.39 -5.00
N ASP A 16 12.55 3.09 -5.36
CA ASP A 16 12.97 3.30 -6.75
C ASP A 16 11.86 3.81 -7.69
N GLY A 17 11.00 4.70 -7.18
CA GLY A 17 9.90 5.27 -7.96
C GLY A 17 8.67 4.36 -8.11
N ALA A 18 8.61 3.24 -7.37
CA ALA A 18 7.52 2.29 -7.40
C ALA A 18 7.00 1.95 -6.00
N LEU A 19 5.78 1.41 -5.93
CA LEU A 19 5.25 0.85 -4.68
C LEU A 19 5.82 -0.55 -4.45
N ALA A 20 6.38 -0.78 -3.28
CA ALA A 20 6.88 -2.05 -2.78
C ALA A 20 5.98 -2.55 -1.64
N PRO A 21 4.98 -3.43 -1.93
CA PRO A 21 4.08 -3.95 -0.92
C PRO A 21 4.67 -5.17 -0.18
N GLU A 22 4.42 -5.25 1.13
CA GLU A 22 4.72 -6.42 1.95
C GLU A 22 3.43 -7.20 2.28
N VAL A 23 3.44 -8.50 1.99
CA VAL A 23 2.29 -9.38 2.20
C VAL A 23 2.44 -10.19 3.48
N LEU A 24 1.48 -10.06 4.40
CA LEU A 24 1.43 -10.82 5.64
C LEU A 24 1.39 -12.32 5.35
N GLY A 25 2.33 -13.07 5.94
CA GLY A 25 2.48 -14.51 5.73
C GLY A 25 3.07 -14.88 4.36
N GLY A 26 3.50 -13.91 3.55
CA GLY A 26 4.09 -14.11 2.23
C GLY A 26 3.10 -14.54 1.14
N GLY A 27 3.64 -14.88 -0.04
CA GLY A 27 2.87 -15.36 -1.18
C GLY A 27 2.12 -14.26 -1.95
N ALA A 28 1.12 -14.67 -2.74
CA ALA A 28 0.37 -13.75 -3.57
C ALA A 28 -0.60 -12.88 -2.74
N PRO A 29 -0.68 -11.56 -3.00
CA PRO A 29 -1.61 -10.69 -2.31
C PRO A 29 -3.07 -11.03 -2.67
N ARG A 30 -3.94 -10.99 -1.66
CA ARG A 30 -5.39 -11.26 -1.77
C ARG A 30 -6.23 -10.01 -1.48
N GLY A 31 -5.60 -8.99 -0.92
CA GLY A 31 -6.23 -7.72 -0.57
C GLY A 31 -5.31 -6.87 0.30
N ILE A 32 -5.82 -5.73 0.76
CA ILE A 32 -5.09 -4.75 1.56
C ILE A 32 -5.81 -4.54 2.90
N CYS A 33 -5.07 -4.53 4.00
CA CYS A 33 -5.63 -4.23 5.33
C CYS A 33 -5.51 -2.72 5.66
N GLY A 34 -5.99 -2.32 6.84
CA GLY A 34 -6.02 -0.91 7.24
C GLY A 34 -4.64 -0.25 7.25
N SER A 35 -3.62 -0.89 7.83
CA SER A 35 -2.25 -0.35 7.85
C SER A 35 -1.67 -0.24 6.44
N GLY A 36 -1.81 -1.29 5.62
CA GLY A 36 -1.33 -1.27 4.24
C GLY A 36 -1.99 -0.19 3.39
N LEU A 37 -3.26 0.13 3.65
CA LEU A 37 -3.97 1.22 2.94
C LEU A 37 -3.41 2.59 3.30
N VAL A 38 -3.13 2.85 4.59
CA VAL A 38 -2.51 4.12 5.03
C VAL A 38 -1.13 4.27 4.42
N ASP A 39 -0.31 3.22 4.48
CA ASP A 39 1.04 3.20 3.90
C ASP A 39 1.01 3.40 2.39
N ALA A 40 0.08 2.76 1.68
CA ALA A 40 -0.04 2.91 0.22
C ALA A 40 -0.38 4.36 -0.18
N VAL A 41 -1.25 5.04 0.58
CA VAL A 41 -1.57 6.45 0.33
C VAL A 41 -0.36 7.34 0.63
N ALA A 42 0.37 7.08 1.72
CA ALA A 42 1.58 7.82 2.04
C ALA A 42 2.65 7.68 0.94
N ALA A 43 2.95 6.44 0.53
CA ALA A 43 3.89 6.16 -0.55
C ALA A 43 3.43 6.76 -1.89
N ALA A 44 2.14 6.73 -2.21
CA ALA A 44 1.60 7.33 -3.43
C ALA A 44 1.67 8.88 -3.42
N LEU A 45 1.56 9.51 -2.24
CA LEU A 45 1.82 10.95 -2.07
C LEU A 45 3.31 11.27 -2.28
N GLU A 46 4.22 10.47 -1.72
CA GLU A 46 5.68 10.63 -1.90
C GLU A 46 6.09 10.51 -3.38
N LEU A 47 5.46 9.58 -4.11
CA LEU A 47 5.68 9.37 -5.55
C LEU A 47 4.97 10.41 -6.43
N GLY A 48 4.13 11.28 -5.85
CA GLY A 48 3.35 12.26 -6.59
C GLY A 48 2.23 11.67 -7.44
N TRP A 49 1.80 10.43 -7.19
CA TRP A 49 0.68 9.78 -7.89
C TRP A 49 -0.68 10.24 -7.34
N ILE A 50 -0.68 10.74 -6.10
CA ILE A 50 -1.83 11.33 -5.42
C ILE A 50 -1.44 12.74 -4.99
N VAL A 51 -2.37 13.69 -5.06
CA VAL A 51 -2.22 15.04 -4.52
C VAL A 51 -2.82 15.13 -3.10
N PRO A 52 -2.43 16.11 -2.24
CA PRO A 52 -2.90 16.18 -0.86
C PRO A 52 -4.42 16.23 -0.65
N SER A 53 -5.19 16.60 -1.69
CA SER A 53 -6.66 16.54 -1.67
C SER A 53 -7.24 15.12 -1.80
N GLY A 54 -6.39 14.11 -1.98
CA GLY A 54 -6.77 12.71 -2.20
C GLY A 54 -7.12 12.36 -3.64
N ARG A 55 -6.98 13.30 -4.59
CA ARG A 55 -7.16 13.03 -6.02
C ARG A 55 -5.91 12.37 -6.60
N LEU A 56 -6.10 11.58 -7.65
CA LEU A 56 -5.00 11.13 -8.49
C LEU A 56 -4.41 12.33 -9.24
N ALA A 57 -3.08 12.33 -9.41
CA ALA A 57 -2.33 13.39 -10.09
C ALA A 57 -2.55 13.38 -11.61
#